data_AF-A0A5N6H6G0-F1
#
_entry.id   AF-A0A5N6H6G0-F1
#
_cell.length_a   1.000
_cell.length_b   1.000
_cell.length_c   1.000
_cell.angle_alpha   90.00
_cell.angle_beta   90.00
_cell.angle_gamma   90.00
#
_symmetry.space_group_name_H-M   'P 1'
#
loop_
_entity.id
_entity.type
_entity.pdbx_description
1 polymer ?
#
loop_
_entity_poly.entity_id
_entity_poly.type
_entity_poly.pdbx_seq_one_letter_code
_entity_poly.pdbx_strand_id
1 'polypeptide(L)'
;MAVPLARDGGMTQRLLVEKTAAPGKRLLLSSCETLYKRSWIRARNSNVASVITHGVASVYTDSRYRGRGYASRLMSELVRILPTWQTDTSEKVKCVASVFQ
;
A
#
# COMPACT_ATOMS: atom_id res chain seq x y z
N MET A 1 3.86 -21.86 3.04
CA MET A 1 5.05 -21.34 2.33
C MET A 1 4.77 -19.88 1.97
N ALA A 2 5.48 -18.91 2.55
CA ALA A 2 5.27 -17.49 2.22
C ALA A 2 6.20 -17.10 1.06
N VAL A 3 5.64 -16.41 0.06
CA VAL A 3 6.39 -15.80 -1.05
C VAL A 3 7.47 -14.89 -0.45
N PRO A 4 8.74 -14.91 -0.92
CA PRO A 4 9.85 -14.20 -0.28
C PRO A 4 9.56 -12.73 0.04
N LEU A 5 8.81 -12.05 -0.83
CA LEU A 5 8.44 -10.64 -0.68
C LEU A 5 7.45 -10.37 0.47
N ALA A 6 6.65 -11.36 0.87
CA ALA A 6 5.68 -11.23 1.94
C ALA A 6 6.23 -11.64 3.32
N ARG A 7 7.50 -12.08 3.39
CA ARG A 7 8.15 -12.48 4.64
C ARG A 7 8.46 -11.27 5.52
N ASP A 8 8.62 -11.50 6.81
CA ASP A 8 9.13 -10.52 7.78
C ASP A 8 8.38 -9.17 7.78
N GLY A 9 7.06 -9.22 7.59
CA GLY A 9 6.22 -8.01 7.53
C GLY A 9 6.33 -7.23 6.22
N GLY A 10 6.97 -7.81 5.19
CA GLY A 10 7.08 -7.22 3.84
C GLY A 10 5.74 -7.05 3.12
N MET A 11 4.65 -7.64 3.64
CA MET A 11 3.29 -7.43 3.16
C MET A 11 2.38 -6.92 4.28
N THR A 12 1.62 -5.86 4.01
CA THR A 12 0.62 -5.31 4.92
C THR A 12 -0.76 -5.36 4.27
N GLN A 13 -1.72 -5.99 4.94
CA GLN A 13 -3.13 -5.99 4.53
C GLN A 13 -3.78 -4.64 4.83
N ARG A 14 -4.50 -4.09 3.84
CA ARG A 14 -5.16 -2.78 3.93
C ARG A 14 -6.64 -2.97 3.65
N LEU A 15 -7.46 -2.65 4.66
CA LEU A 15 -8.90 -2.83 4.61
C LEU A 15 -9.59 -1.48 4.75
N LEU A 16 -10.44 -1.15 3.78
CA LEU A 16 -11.40 -0.06 3.92
C LEU A 16 -12.68 -0.63 4.54
N VAL A 17 -13.01 -0.15 5.73
CA VAL A 17 -14.18 -0.61 6.48
C VAL A 17 -15.10 0.55 6.83
N GLU A 18 -16.37 0.24 7.05
CA GLU A 18 -17.34 1.21 7.56
C GLU A 18 -16.95 1.68 8.98
N LYS A 19 -16.84 3.00 9.17
CA LYS A 19 -16.38 3.60 10.43
C LYS A 19 -17.44 3.58 11.54
N THR A 20 -18.70 3.72 11.17
CA THR A 20 -19.85 3.91 12.06
C THR A 20 -20.31 2.62 12.75
N ALA A 21 -20.00 1.46 12.18
CA ALA A 21 -20.35 0.18 12.75
C ALA A 21 -19.44 -0.22 13.94
N ALA A 22 -20.01 -0.94 14.90
CA ALA A 22 -19.30 -1.48 16.05
C ALA A 22 -18.13 -2.40 15.64
N PRO A 23 -17.05 -2.49 16.43
CA PRO A 23 -16.00 -3.48 16.21
C PRO A 23 -16.56 -4.89 16.01
N GLY A 24 -16.03 -5.64 15.03
CA GLY A 24 -16.53 -6.96 14.66
C GLY A 24 -17.80 -6.97 13.78
N LYS A 25 -18.50 -5.83 13.63
CA LYS A 25 -19.67 -5.68 12.76
C LYS A 25 -19.45 -4.75 11.57
N ARG A 26 -18.20 -4.32 11.35
CA ARG A 26 -17.87 -3.37 10.27
C ARG A 26 -17.91 -4.06 8.93
N LEU A 27 -18.61 -3.45 7.98
CA LEU A 27 -18.61 -3.92 6.60
C LEU A 27 -17.24 -3.70 5.97
N LEU A 28 -16.72 -4.73 5.29
CA LEU A 28 -15.55 -4.64 4.44
C LEU A 28 -15.98 -4.08 3.07
N LEU A 29 -15.52 -2.88 2.75
CA LEU A 29 -15.91 -2.16 1.53
C LEU A 29 -14.93 -2.43 0.39
N SER A 30 -13.63 -2.41 0.68
CA SER A 30 -12.57 -2.71 -0.29
C SER A 30 -11.31 -3.16 0.45
N SER A 31 -10.46 -3.96 -0.19
CA SER A 31 -9.19 -4.41 0.35
C SER A 31 -8.08 -4.36 -0.69
N CYS A 32 -6.83 -4.34 -0.22
CA CYS A 32 -5.64 -4.64 -1.01
C CYS A 32 -4.47 -4.99 -0.08
N GLU A 33 -3.38 -5.45 -0.68
CA GLU A 33 -2.09 -5.60 0.00
C GLU A 33 -1.09 -4.56 -0.46
N THR A 34 -0.27 -4.09 0.47
CA THR A 34 0.89 -3.24 0.18
C THR A 34 2.16 -4.01 0.49
N LEU A 35 3.07 -4.09 -0.48
CA LEU A 35 4.32 -4.83 -0.44
C LEU A 35 5.50 -3.87 -0.34
N TYR A 36 6.29 -3.99 0.71
CA TYR A 36 7.52 -3.22 0.89
C TYR A 36 8.61 -3.71 -0.06
N LYS A 37 9.27 -2.78 -0.75
CA LYS A 37 10.46 -3.04 -1.57
C LYS A 37 11.52 -1.96 -1.39
N ARG A 38 12.77 -2.38 -1.18
CA ARG A 38 13.93 -1.53 -1.47
C ARG A 38 14.13 -1.45 -2.99
N SER A 39 14.42 -0.26 -3.49
CA SER A 39 14.51 0.00 -4.92
C SER A 39 15.58 1.06 -5.21
N TRP A 40 15.96 1.15 -6.48
CA TRP A 40 16.82 2.21 -6.97
C TRP A 40 16.07 3.03 -8.02
N ILE A 41 16.20 4.36 -7.94
CA ILE A 41 15.72 5.27 -8.98
C ILE A 41 16.87 6.10 -9.53
N ARG A 42 16.75 6.47 -10.80
CA ARG A 42 17.65 7.40 -11.47
C ARG A 42 16.80 8.49 -12.10
N ALA A 43 16.96 9.74 -11.65
CA ALA A 43 16.37 10.86 -12.39
C ALA A 43 17.19 11.12 -13.66
N ARG A 44 16.55 11.77 -14.65
CA ARG A 44 17.10 11.95 -16.02
C ARG A 44 18.57 12.36 -16.05
N ASN A 45 19.00 13.23 -15.13
CA ASN A 45 20.37 13.74 -15.02
C ASN A 45 21.00 13.54 -13.63
N SER A 46 20.50 12.61 -12.81
CA SER A 46 21.03 12.36 -11.45
C SER A 46 21.77 11.04 -11.33
N ASN A 47 22.57 10.94 -10.27
CA ASN A 47 23.06 9.66 -9.77
C ASN A 47 21.91 8.77 -9.31
N VAL A 48 22.16 7.46 -9.27
CA VAL A 48 21.23 6.45 -8.76
C VAL A 48 21.08 6.64 -7.25
N ALA A 49 19.84 6.61 -6.74
CA ALA A 49 19.53 6.73 -5.32
C ALA A 49 18.74 5.52 -4.82
N SER A 50 19.06 5.06 -3.61
CA SER A 50 18.27 4.08 -2.86
C SER A 50 16.98 4.72 -2.35
N VAL A 51 15.86 4.05 -2.60
CA VAL A 51 14.51 4.49 -2.24
C VAL A 51 13.68 3.31 -1.77
N ILE A 52 12.56 3.63 -1.11
CA ILE A 52 11.53 2.66 -0.77
C ILE A 52 10.37 2.82 -1.74
N THR A 53 9.83 1.68 -2.16
CA THR A 53 8.65 1.59 -3.01
C THR A 53 7.64 0.66 -2.36
N HIS A 54 6.36 1.05 -2.36
CA HIS A 54 5.27 0.20 -1.87
C HIS A 54 4.44 -0.32 -3.03
N GLY A 55 4.57 -1.61 -3.36
CA GLY A 55 3.71 -2.22 -4.38
C GLY A 55 2.29 -2.35 -3.88
N VAL A 56 1.28 -1.89 -4.63
CA VAL A 56 -0.13 -2.15 -4.31
C VAL A 56 -0.59 -3.32 -5.17
N ALA A 57 -0.94 -4.43 -4.53
CA ALA A 57 -1.42 -5.64 -5.20
C ALA A 57 -2.96 -5.74 -5.13
N SER A 58 -3.48 -6.92 -5.46
CA SER A 58 -4.89 -7.38 -5.44
C SER A 58 -5.93 -6.41 -4.88
N VAL A 59 -6.23 -5.36 -5.64
CA VAL A 59 -7.26 -4.39 -5.27
C VAL A 59 -8.61 -5.04 -5.50
N TYR A 60 -9.32 -5.31 -4.42
CA TYR A 60 -10.60 -6.00 -4.47
C TYR A 60 -11.71 -5.17 -3.83
N THR A 61 -12.85 -5.15 -4.53
CA THR A 61 -14.13 -4.64 -4.04
C THR A 61 -15.17 -5.71 -4.36
N ASP A 62 -15.96 -6.11 -3.37
CA ASP A 62 -17.08 -7.05 -3.54
C ASP A 62 -18.01 -6.55 -4.65
N SER A 63 -18.54 -7.45 -5.48
CA SER A 63 -19.37 -7.10 -6.64
C SER A 63 -20.55 -6.18 -6.28
N ARG A 64 -21.13 -6.35 -5.08
CA ARG A 64 -22.26 -5.53 -4.59
C ARG A 64 -21.89 -4.07 -4.34
N TYR A 65 -20.60 -3.80 -4.13
CA TYR A 65 -20.07 -2.48 -3.80
C TYR A 65 -19.25 -1.83 -4.94
N ARG A 66 -19.05 -2.54 -6.06
CA ARG A 66 -18.38 -1.98 -7.25
C ARG A 66 -19.18 -0.81 -7.84
N GLY A 67 -18.48 0.07 -8.55
CA GLY A 67 -19.08 1.28 -9.13
C GLY A 67 -19.42 2.39 -8.13
N ARG A 68 -19.21 2.16 -6.82
CA ARG A 68 -19.50 3.14 -5.75
C ARG A 68 -18.27 3.92 -5.28
N GLY A 69 -17.13 3.78 -5.96
CA GLY A 69 -15.89 4.52 -5.66
C GLY A 69 -15.07 4.02 -4.47
N TYR A 70 -15.40 2.88 -3.84
CA TYR A 70 -14.66 2.39 -2.67
C TYR A 70 -13.20 2.04 -2.94
N ALA A 71 -12.89 1.47 -4.11
CA ALA A 71 -11.49 1.23 -4.51
C ALA A 71 -10.71 2.55 -4.61
N SER A 72 -11.28 3.57 -5.26
CA SER A 72 -10.66 4.91 -5.36
C SER A 72 -10.49 5.56 -3.99
N ARG A 73 -11.47 5.38 -3.09
CA ARG A 73 -11.38 5.85 -1.72
C ARG A 73 -10.26 5.15 -0.96
N LEU A 74 -10.13 3.83 -1.08
CA LEU A 74 -9.02 3.08 -0.49
C LEU A 74 -7.67 3.62 -0.98
N MET A 75 -7.51 3.84 -2.29
CA MET A 75 -6.28 4.44 -2.85
C MET A 75 -5.98 5.83 -2.28
N SER A 76 -7.03 6.65 -2.11
CA SER A 76 -6.89 8.00 -1.55
C SER A 76 -6.37 7.98 -0.11
N GLU A 77 -6.79 7.01 0.71
CA GLU A 77 -6.25 6.84 2.06
C GLU A 77 -4.81 6.29 2.03
N LEU A 78 -4.49 5.37 1.11
CA LEU A 78 -3.15 4.82 0.97
C LEU A 78 -2.10 5.86 0.60
N VAL A 79 -2.43 6.79 -0.29
CA VAL A 79 -1.53 7.90 -0.68
C VAL A 79 -1.08 8.72 0.53
N ARG A 80 -1.90 8.80 1.58
CA ARG A 80 -1.56 9.53 2.82
C ARG A 80 -0.67 8.72 3.77
N ILE A 81 -0.81 7.39 3.76
CA ILE A 81 -0.17 6.49 4.72
C ILE A 81 1.19 5.98 4.21
N LEU A 82 1.26 5.57 2.95
CA LEU A 82 2.44 4.91 2.37
C LEU A 82 3.73 5.75 2.37
N PRO A 83 3.71 7.09 2.26
CA PRO A 83 4.94 7.88 2.29
C PRO A 83 5.73 7.77 3.60
N THR A 84 5.07 7.42 4.72
CA THR A 84 5.67 7.30 6.06
C THR A 84 5.59 5.87 6.61
N TRP A 85 5.02 4.93 5.85
CA TRP A 85 4.89 3.53 6.27
C TRP A 85 6.17 2.77 5.96
N GLN A 86 6.68 2.00 6.92
CA GLN A 86 7.89 1.17 6.77
C GLN A 86 9.10 1.92 6.18
N THR A 87 9.19 3.23 6.46
CA THR A 87 10.35 4.04 6.12
C THR A 87 11.38 3.95 7.23
N ASP A 88 12.61 3.63 6.86
CA ASP A 88 13.75 3.63 7.79
C ASP A 88 14.10 5.08 8.14
N THR A 89 14.08 5.42 9.43
CA THR A 89 14.48 6.75 9.92
C THR A 89 16.00 6.91 9.98
N SER A 90 16.77 5.82 9.90
CA SER A 90 18.23 5.82 10.01
C SER A 90 18.93 6.14 8.68
N GLU A 91 18.32 5.80 7.55
CA GLU A 91 18.75 6.23 6.23
C GLU A 91 17.78 7.29 5.70
N LYS A 92 18.27 8.37 5.07
CA LYS A 92 17.42 9.38 4.39
C LYS A 92 16.76 8.83 3.12
N VAL A 93 16.21 7.62 3.18
CA VAL A 93 15.64 6.88 2.06
C VAL A 93 14.17 7.29 1.94
N LYS A 94 13.88 8.09 0.92
CA LYS A 94 12.52 8.57 0.66
C LYS A 94 11.66 7.43 0.10
N CYS A 95 10.42 7.35 0.54
CA CYS A 95 9.38 6.60 -0.17
C CYS A 95 8.94 7.43 -1.38
N VAL A 96 9.12 6.90 -2.60
CA VAL A 96 8.97 7.72 -3.83
C VAL A 96 7.91 7.22 -4.79
N ALA A 97 7.39 6.01 -4.59
CA ALA A 97 6.39 5.45 -5.50
C ALA A 97 5.53 4.37 -4.86
N SER A 98 4.34 4.21 -5.43
CA SER A 98 3.54 3.00 -5.31
C SER A 98 3.26 2.45 -6.70
N VAL A 99 3.53 1.16 -6.90
CA VAL A 99 3.40 0.50 -8.21
C VAL A 99 2.36 -0.58 -8.12
N PHE A 100 1.42 -0.59 -9.06
CA PHE A 100 0.52 -1.72 -9.24
C PHE A 100 1.29 -2.83 -9.96
N GLN A 101 1.38 -4.00 -9.34
CA GLN A 101 1.91 -5.20 -9.97
C GLN A 101 0.77 -6.12 -10.39
#